data_AF-A0A329TCZ8-F1
#
_entry.id   AF-A0A329TCZ8-F1
#
_cell.length_a   1.000
_cell.length_b   1.000
_cell.length_c   1.000
_cell.angle_alpha   90.00
_cell.angle_beta   90.00
_cell.angle_gamma   90.00
#
_symmetry.space_group_name_H-M   'P 1'
#
loop_
_entity.id
_entity.type
_entity.pdbx_description
1 polymer ?
#
loop_
_entity_poly.entity_id
_entity_poly.type
_entity_poly.pdbx_seq_one_letter_code
_entity_poly.pdbx_strand_id
1 'polypeptide(L)'
;HPADRPRQCVFGGTSNALDFLPLDRSGNRRFIPVMVYPEQAEVHILEDEAASRAYIEQMWAEAMEIYRSGRFKLAFSPTMQRYLKEHQRDFMPEDTKAGMIQAYLDKYTGSMVCSKQLYKEALNHTFDEPKQWEIREINEIMNQCITGWRYFPNPRMFSEYGRQKGWERENPATDSGNPSEKTM
;
A
#
# COMPACT_ATOMS: atom_id res chain seq x y z
N HIS A 1 -3.08 17.88 31.23
CA HIS A 1 -3.99 17.54 30.12
C HIS A 1 -3.18 17.36 28.85
N PRO A 2 -3.38 16.29 28.07
CA PRO A 2 -2.82 16.20 26.71
C PRO A 2 -3.36 17.36 25.88
N ALA A 3 -2.50 18.09 25.19
CA ALA A 3 -2.88 19.18 24.29
C ALA A 3 -2.44 18.80 22.88
N ASP A 4 -3.35 18.90 21.91
CA ASP A 4 -3.02 18.70 20.51
C ASP A 4 -2.05 19.79 20.05
N ARG A 5 -0.89 19.37 19.54
CA ARG A 5 0.14 20.26 18.99
C ARG A 5 0.31 19.98 17.51
N PRO A 6 0.58 20.99 16.68
CA PRO A 6 0.98 20.77 15.30
C PRO A 6 2.16 19.80 15.22
N ARG A 7 2.22 18.96 14.19
CA ARG A 7 3.36 18.07 13.94
C ARG A 7 4.62 18.94 13.79
N GLN A 8 5.66 18.63 14.56
CA GLN A 8 6.89 19.43 14.60
C GLN A 8 8.12 18.70 14.02
N CYS A 9 7.96 17.45 13.59
CA CYS A 9 9.05 16.65 13.08
C CYS A 9 8.69 15.97 11.76
N VAL A 10 9.73 15.71 10.99
CA VAL A 10 9.75 14.80 9.84
C VAL A 10 10.57 13.59 10.27
N PHE A 11 10.08 12.40 9.97
CA PHE A 11 10.82 11.15 10.22
C PHE A 11 11.52 10.71 8.94
N GLY A 12 12.79 10.36 9.07
CA GLY A 12 13.60 9.76 8.02
C GLY A 12 14.37 8.57 8.59
N GLY A 13 14.58 7.56 7.76
CA GLY A 13 15.38 6.39 8.09
C GLY A 13 15.95 5.79 6.81
N THR A 14 17.03 5.04 6.96
CA THR A 14 17.66 4.30 5.86
C THR A 14 17.48 2.80 6.10
N SER A 15 17.42 2.05 5.01
CA SER A 15 17.35 0.58 5.03
C SER A 15 18.22 0.05 3.90
N ASN A 16 18.95 -1.03 4.17
CA ASN A 16 19.65 -1.79 3.14
C ASN A 16 18.74 -2.85 2.49
N ALA A 17 17.61 -3.15 3.12
CA ALA A 17 16.56 -4.00 2.57
C ALA A 17 15.56 -3.16 1.77
N LEU A 18 15.15 -3.69 0.61
CA LEU A 18 14.13 -3.10 -0.26
C LEU A 18 12.76 -3.04 0.44
N ASP A 19 12.44 -4.08 1.21
CA ASP A 19 11.21 -4.22 1.98
C ASP A 19 11.35 -3.67 3.41
N PHE A 20 11.28 -2.33 3.54
CA PHE A 20 11.53 -1.65 4.82
C PHE A 20 10.37 -1.75 5.85
N LEU A 21 9.20 -2.26 5.46
CA LEU A 21 8.05 -2.52 6.34
C LEU A 21 7.38 -3.86 6.02
N PRO A 22 8.02 -5.00 6.33
CA PRO A 22 7.54 -6.28 5.86
C PRO A 22 6.19 -6.72 6.47
N LEU A 23 5.83 -6.18 7.65
CA LEU A 23 4.64 -6.57 8.41
C LEU A 23 3.53 -5.50 8.46
N ASP A 24 3.75 -4.29 7.94
CA ASP A 24 2.74 -3.20 7.95
C ASP A 24 2.51 -2.63 6.55
N ARG A 25 1.67 -3.32 5.77
CA ARG A 25 1.30 -2.93 4.39
C ARG A 25 0.57 -1.59 4.37
N SER A 26 -0.26 -1.35 5.39
CA SER A 26 -0.95 -0.09 5.61
C SER A 26 0.02 1.07 5.89
N GLY A 27 1.18 0.76 6.48
CA GLY A 27 2.25 1.67 6.83
C GLY A 27 2.99 2.21 5.62
N ASN A 28 3.26 1.36 4.63
CA ASN A 28 4.07 1.72 3.45
C ASN A 28 3.55 2.98 2.72
N ARG A 29 2.22 3.17 2.64
CA ARG A 29 1.62 4.38 2.03
C ARG A 29 2.03 5.71 2.70
N ARG A 30 2.55 5.65 3.94
CA ARG A 30 2.96 6.82 4.74
C ARG A 30 4.44 7.16 4.58
N PHE A 31 5.19 6.34 3.83
CA PHE A 31 6.60 6.55 3.57
C PHE A 31 6.82 6.92 2.10
N ILE A 32 7.85 7.73 1.85
CA ILE A 32 8.30 8.06 0.50
C ILE A 32 9.63 7.34 0.31
N PRO A 33 9.65 6.15 -0.31
CA PRO A 33 10.90 5.46 -0.54
C PRO A 33 11.72 6.23 -1.57
N VAL A 34 13.03 6.35 -1.31
CA VAL A 34 14.00 6.92 -2.23
C VAL A 34 15.10 5.88 -2.39
N MET A 35 15.15 5.25 -3.56
CA MET A 35 16.23 4.32 -3.88
C MET A 35 17.52 5.10 -4.13
N VAL A 36 18.59 4.71 -3.46
CA VAL A 36 19.91 5.32 -3.62
C VAL A 36 20.83 4.32 -4.29
N TYR A 37 21.56 4.78 -5.30
CA TYR A 37 22.52 3.99 -6.08
C TYR A 37 23.92 4.57 -5.88
N PRO A 38 24.71 4.06 -4.91
CA PRO A 38 26.04 4.61 -4.59
C PRO A 38 27.00 4.61 -5.79
N GLU A 39 26.86 3.64 -6.69
CA GLU A 39 27.65 3.53 -7.92
C GLU A 39 27.38 4.64 -8.94
N GLN A 40 26.26 5.36 -8.80
CA GLN A 40 25.91 6.52 -9.63
C GLN A 40 26.41 7.84 -9.03
N ALA A 41 27.05 7.81 -7.85
CA ALA A 41 27.59 9.02 -7.25
C ALA A 41 28.76 9.55 -8.08
N GLU A 42 28.61 10.74 -8.65
CA GLU A 42 29.65 11.40 -9.46
C GLU A 42 30.77 11.98 -8.60
N VAL A 43 30.47 12.31 -7.34
CA VAL A 43 31.38 12.96 -6.40
C VAL A 43 31.18 12.41 -4.98
N HIS A 44 32.25 12.34 -4.19
CA HIS A 44 32.17 12.06 -2.77
C HIS A 44 32.30 13.34 -1.94
N ILE A 45 31.41 13.55 -0.96
CA ILE A 45 31.32 14.80 -0.18
C ILE A 45 32.60 15.19 0.59
N LEU A 46 33.52 14.22 0.80
CA LEU A 46 34.79 14.43 1.49
C LEU A 46 35.99 14.57 0.55
N GLU A 47 35.84 14.39 -0.76
CA GLU A 47 36.93 14.54 -1.73
C GLU A 47 37.31 16.02 -1.91
N ASP A 48 36.30 16.90 -1.95
CA ASP A 48 36.46 18.36 -1.92
C ASP A 48 35.42 18.95 -0.96
N GLU A 49 35.83 19.16 0.29
CA GLU A 49 34.95 19.69 1.33
C GLU A 49 34.50 21.13 1.02
N ALA A 50 35.38 21.95 0.42
CA ALA A 50 35.08 23.34 0.12
C ALA A 50 33.99 23.46 -0.96
N ALA A 51 34.12 22.68 -2.03
CA ALA A 51 33.10 22.61 -3.08
C ALA A 51 31.79 22.03 -2.55
N SER A 52 31.86 20.96 -1.77
CA SER A 52 30.67 20.32 -1.17
C SER A 52 29.92 21.27 -0.23
N ARG A 53 30.65 22.05 0.58
CA ARG A 53 30.06 23.06 1.47
C ARG A 53 29.36 24.17 0.69
N ALA A 54 29.99 24.70 -0.35
CA ALA A 54 29.38 25.72 -1.21
C ALA A 54 28.10 25.21 -1.88
N TYR A 55 28.08 23.96 -2.35
CA TYR A 55 26.88 23.33 -2.92
C TYR A 55 25.75 23.20 -1.90
N ILE A 56 26.04 22.70 -0.69
CA ILE A 56 25.03 22.52 0.37
C ILE A 56 24.47 23.88 0.81
N GLU A 57 25.31 24.91 0.92
CA GLU A 57 24.89 26.27 1.25
C GLU A 57 23.93 26.84 0.19
N GLN A 58 24.25 26.66 -1.10
CA GLN A 58 23.38 27.07 -2.20
C GLN A 58 22.05 26.31 -2.19
N MET A 59 22.08 24.99 -2.04
CA MET A 59 20.88 24.15 -1.93
C MET A 59 19.99 24.61 -0.76
N TRP A 60 20.60 24.93 0.39
CA TRP A 60 19.87 25.43 1.54
C TRP A 60 19.26 26.82 1.28
N ALA A 61 19.99 27.71 0.61
CA ALA A 61 19.48 29.03 0.23
C ALA A 61 18.22 28.91 -0.66
N GLU A 62 18.23 28.01 -1.65
CA GLU A 62 17.07 27.74 -2.51
C GLU A 62 15.89 27.16 -1.73
N ALA A 63 16.13 26.20 -0.85
CA ALA A 63 15.09 25.64 0.01
C ALA A 63 14.44 26.71 0.91
N MET A 64 15.26 27.60 1.47
CA MET A 64 14.79 28.71 2.30
C MET A 64 14.01 29.75 1.51
N GLU A 65 14.37 30.02 0.26
CA GLU A 65 13.63 30.92 -0.62
C GLU A 65 12.24 30.35 -0.93
N ILE A 66 12.15 29.06 -1.26
CA ILE A 66 10.86 28.36 -1.45
C ILE A 66 10.01 28.46 -0.18
N TYR A 67 10.59 28.16 0.98
CA TYR A 67 9.90 28.21 2.27
C TYR A 67 9.40 29.63 2.59
N ARG A 68 10.26 30.64 2.48
CA ARG A 68 9.93 32.05 2.76
C ARG A 68 8.89 32.61 1.79
N SER A 69 8.87 32.14 0.55
CA SER A 69 7.88 32.56 -0.44
C SER A 69 6.44 32.21 -0.04
N GLY A 70 6.25 31.19 0.83
CA GLY A 70 4.94 30.64 1.18
C GLY A 70 4.20 29.97 0.02
N ARG A 71 4.79 29.93 -1.19
CA ARG A 71 4.17 29.38 -2.42
C ARG A 71 4.51 27.91 -2.61
N PHE A 72 4.31 27.11 -1.57
CA PHE A 72 4.53 25.67 -1.61
C PHE A 72 3.30 24.92 -1.09
N LYS A 73 3.15 23.66 -1.51
CA LYS A 73 2.17 22.73 -0.95
C LYS A 73 2.92 21.54 -0.40
N LEU A 74 2.62 21.18 0.85
CA LEU A 74 3.14 19.96 1.48
C LEU A 74 2.41 18.69 0.97
N ALA A 75 1.37 18.87 0.17
CA ALA A 75 0.67 17.78 -0.51
C ALA A 75 1.22 17.62 -1.93
N PHE A 76 1.46 16.37 -2.31
CA PHE A 76 1.82 16.01 -3.68
C PHE A 76 0.68 16.28 -4.66
N SER A 77 1.04 16.58 -5.91
CA SER A 77 0.09 16.67 -7.01
C SER A 77 -0.61 15.32 -7.24
N PRO A 78 -1.82 15.30 -7.84
CA PRO A 78 -2.52 14.05 -8.16
C PRO A 78 -1.72 13.11 -9.08
N THR A 79 -0.86 13.66 -9.94
CA THR A 79 0.05 12.87 -10.79
C THR A 79 1.14 12.20 -9.95
N MET A 80 1.80 12.96 -9.09
CA MET A 80 2.85 12.44 -8.20
C MET A 80 2.29 11.41 -7.21
N GLN A 81 1.08 11.59 -6.70
CA GLN A 81 0.43 10.60 -5.83
C GLN A 81 0.18 9.26 -6.54
N ARG A 82 -0.17 9.27 -7.83
CA ARG A 82 -0.33 8.03 -8.61
C ARG A 82 1.01 7.34 -8.82
N TYR A 83 2.02 8.10 -9.23
CA TYR A 83 3.38 7.60 -9.38
C TYR A 83 3.91 6.99 -8.07
N LEU A 84 3.77 7.69 -6.94
CA LEU A 84 4.24 7.19 -5.64
C LEU A 84 3.52 5.91 -5.22
N LYS A 85 2.23 5.75 -5.51
CA LYS A 85 1.51 4.50 -5.22
C LYS A 85 2.07 3.33 -6.00
N GLU A 86 2.42 3.54 -7.27
CA GLU A 86 3.04 2.50 -8.10
C GLU A 86 4.45 2.21 -7.58
N HIS A 87 5.27 3.24 -7.38
CA HIS A 87 6.64 3.10 -6.90
C HIS A 87 6.71 2.43 -5.52
N GLN A 88 5.80 2.76 -4.59
CA GLN A 88 5.73 2.12 -3.27
C GLN A 88 5.53 0.60 -3.35
N ARG A 89 4.91 0.07 -4.42
CA ARG A 89 4.73 -1.37 -4.60
C ARG A 89 6.05 -2.09 -4.82
N ASP A 90 7.03 -1.43 -5.43
CA ASP A 90 8.36 -1.99 -5.69
C ASP A 90 9.14 -2.27 -4.38
N PHE A 91 8.73 -1.64 -3.28
CA PHE A 91 9.32 -1.78 -1.95
C PHE A 91 8.44 -2.61 -0.99
N MET A 92 7.39 -3.24 -1.50
CA MET A 92 6.62 -4.21 -0.72
C MET A 92 7.29 -5.58 -0.82
N PRO A 93 7.42 -6.33 0.28
CA PRO A 93 7.87 -7.71 0.19
C PRO A 93 6.92 -8.51 -0.69
N GLU A 94 7.46 -9.49 -1.43
CA GLU A 94 6.61 -10.50 -2.05
C GLU A 94 5.86 -11.26 -0.96
N ASP A 95 4.53 -11.13 -0.98
CA ASP A 95 3.69 -11.80 -0.01
C ASP A 95 3.38 -13.22 -0.49
N THR A 96 4.10 -14.18 0.08
CA THR A 96 3.88 -15.61 -0.16
C THR A 96 2.43 -16.01 0.10
N LYS A 97 1.75 -15.42 1.10
CA LYS A 97 0.32 -15.66 1.36
C LYS A 97 -0.56 -15.06 0.29
N ALA A 98 -0.23 -13.89 -0.25
CA ALA A 98 -0.95 -13.31 -1.39
C ALA A 98 -0.83 -14.20 -2.62
N GLY A 99 0.36 -14.73 -2.90
CA GLY A 99 0.57 -15.70 -3.97
C GLY A 99 -0.25 -16.98 -3.78
N MET A 100 -0.26 -17.54 -2.56
CA MET A 100 -1.07 -18.73 -2.23
C MET A 100 -2.58 -18.47 -2.36
N ILE A 101 -3.07 -17.33 -1.87
CA ILE A 101 -4.47 -16.91 -2.00
C ILE A 101 -4.84 -16.71 -3.47
N GLN A 102 -4.02 -16.02 -4.26
CA GLN A 102 -4.27 -15.84 -5.70
C GLN A 102 -4.33 -17.19 -6.42
N ALA A 103 -3.36 -18.08 -6.19
CA ALA A 103 -3.33 -19.40 -6.82
C ALA A 103 -4.54 -20.27 -6.45
N TYR A 104 -5.05 -20.14 -5.22
CA TYR A 104 -6.31 -20.76 -4.81
C TYR A 104 -7.50 -20.15 -5.57
N LEU A 105 -7.62 -18.82 -5.59
CA LEU A 105 -8.74 -18.11 -6.22
C LEU A 105 -8.83 -18.31 -7.73
N ASP A 106 -7.69 -18.50 -8.40
CA ASP A 106 -7.61 -18.78 -9.84
C ASP A 106 -8.23 -20.14 -10.18
N LYS A 107 -8.01 -21.14 -9.31
CA LYS A 107 -8.57 -22.50 -9.45
C LYS A 107 -9.96 -22.62 -8.85
N TYR A 108 -10.35 -21.69 -7.99
CA TYR A 108 -11.63 -21.72 -7.30
C TYR A 108 -12.79 -21.45 -8.27
N THR A 109 -13.75 -22.36 -8.29
CA THR A 109 -14.92 -22.32 -9.19
C THR A 109 -16.14 -21.66 -8.55
N GLY A 110 -16.12 -21.41 -7.25
CA GLY A 110 -17.20 -20.73 -6.55
C GLY A 110 -17.22 -19.22 -6.81
N SER A 111 -18.37 -18.60 -6.54
CA SER A 111 -18.58 -17.16 -6.75
C SER A 111 -18.34 -16.31 -5.51
N MET A 112 -18.14 -16.91 -4.33
CA MET A 112 -17.95 -16.20 -3.06
C MET A 112 -16.91 -16.90 -2.19
N VAL A 113 -16.11 -16.12 -1.47
CA VAL A 113 -15.12 -16.60 -0.51
C VAL A 113 -15.17 -15.77 0.78
N CYS A 114 -14.84 -16.37 1.93
CA CYS A 114 -14.67 -15.65 3.20
C CYS A 114 -13.27 -15.82 3.78
N SER A 115 -12.90 -14.97 4.74
CA SER A 115 -11.55 -14.98 5.32
C SER A 115 -11.18 -16.30 6.00
N LYS A 116 -12.15 -17.00 6.63
CA LYS A 116 -11.90 -18.33 7.21
C LYS A 116 -11.64 -19.39 6.14
N GLN A 117 -12.37 -19.35 5.03
CA GLN A 117 -12.15 -20.26 3.90
C GLN A 117 -10.75 -20.08 3.33
N LEU A 118 -10.33 -18.83 3.09
CA LEU A 118 -8.99 -18.53 2.60
C LEU A 118 -7.91 -18.97 3.59
N TYR A 119 -8.13 -18.81 4.90
CA TYR A 119 -7.21 -19.30 5.91
C TYR A 119 -7.03 -20.83 5.85
N LYS A 120 -8.14 -21.59 5.84
CA LYS A 120 -8.07 -23.05 5.90
C LYS A 120 -7.63 -23.69 4.58
N GLU A 121 -8.16 -23.20 3.46
CA GLU A 121 -8.00 -23.82 2.16
C GLU A 121 -6.86 -23.21 1.33
N ALA A 122 -6.70 -21.88 1.34
CA ALA A 122 -5.66 -21.24 0.56
C ALA A 122 -4.31 -21.23 1.28
N LEU A 123 -4.31 -21.06 2.61
CA LEU A 123 -3.10 -21.02 3.43
C LEU A 123 -2.76 -22.37 4.09
N ASN A 124 -3.47 -23.45 3.74
CA ASN A 124 -3.26 -24.83 4.25
C ASN A 124 -3.40 -25.01 5.77
N HIS A 125 -4.19 -24.18 6.45
CA HIS A 125 -4.51 -24.31 7.88
C HIS A 125 -5.80 -25.11 8.13
N THR A 126 -5.88 -26.31 7.58
CA THR A 126 -7.14 -27.09 7.52
C THR A 126 -7.79 -27.34 8.89
N PHE A 127 -6.98 -27.47 9.95
CA PHE A 127 -7.44 -27.84 11.29
C PHE A 127 -7.38 -26.70 12.31
N ASP A 128 -6.84 -25.53 11.94
CA ASP A 128 -6.65 -24.41 12.86
C ASP A 128 -7.80 -23.41 12.76
N GLU A 129 -8.11 -22.74 13.87
CA GLU A 129 -8.99 -21.57 13.86
C GLU A 129 -8.16 -20.28 13.80
N PRO A 130 -8.44 -19.38 12.86
CA PRO A 130 -7.65 -18.17 12.68
C PRO A 130 -7.82 -17.21 13.85
N LYS A 131 -6.70 -16.65 14.30
CA LYS A 131 -6.66 -15.53 15.23
C LYS A 131 -7.14 -14.26 14.52
N GLN A 132 -7.59 -13.28 15.30
CA GLN A 132 -8.10 -12.03 14.73
C GLN A 132 -7.09 -11.29 13.85
N TRP A 133 -5.79 -11.35 14.16
CA TRP A 133 -4.77 -10.68 13.35
C TRP A 133 -4.54 -11.37 12.00
N GLU A 134 -4.65 -12.70 11.94
CA GLU A 134 -4.57 -13.47 10.68
C GLU A 134 -5.77 -13.15 9.77
N ILE A 135 -6.97 -13.02 10.35
CA ILE A 135 -8.14 -12.54 9.60
C ILE A 135 -7.92 -11.13 9.05
N ARG A 136 -7.35 -10.21 9.85
CA ARG A 136 -7.04 -8.85 9.38
C ARG A 136 -6.02 -8.86 8.25
N GLU A 137 -5.00 -9.70 8.35
CA GLU A 137 -3.98 -9.87 7.31
C GLU A 137 -4.59 -10.39 6.00
N ILE A 138 -5.43 -11.43 6.04
CA ILE A 138 -6.16 -11.94 4.86
C ILE A 138 -7.05 -10.86 4.25
N ASN A 139 -7.78 -10.11 5.09
CA ASN A 139 -8.60 -9.00 4.61
C ASN A 139 -7.75 -7.94 3.90
N GLU A 140 -6.55 -7.68 4.39
CA GLU A 140 -5.63 -6.74 3.77
C GLU A 140 -5.11 -7.26 2.42
N ILE A 141 -4.76 -8.56 2.33
CA ILE A 141 -4.37 -9.22 1.06
C ILE A 141 -5.48 -9.06 0.04
N MET A 142 -6.69 -9.49 0.39
CA MET A 142 -7.82 -9.52 -0.52
C MET A 142 -8.21 -8.13 -1.03
N ASN A 143 -8.02 -7.09 -0.22
CA ASN A 143 -8.41 -5.73 -0.61
C ASN A 143 -7.29 -4.95 -1.33
N GLN A 144 -6.02 -5.32 -1.14
CA GLN A 144 -4.88 -4.56 -1.70
C GLN A 144 -4.19 -5.30 -2.85
N CYS A 145 -4.13 -6.63 -2.80
CA CYS A 145 -3.32 -7.45 -3.71
C CYS A 145 -4.16 -8.22 -4.73
N ILE A 146 -5.41 -8.55 -4.40
CA ILE A 146 -6.28 -9.38 -5.23
C ILE A 146 -7.23 -8.50 -6.05
N THR A 147 -7.30 -8.74 -7.35
CA THR A 147 -8.21 -8.04 -8.29
C THR A 147 -9.33 -8.97 -8.78
N GLY A 148 -10.46 -8.40 -9.22
CA GLY A 148 -11.60 -9.18 -9.73
C GLY A 148 -12.48 -9.80 -8.64
N TRP A 149 -12.35 -9.35 -7.39
CA TRP A 149 -13.13 -9.78 -6.24
C TRP A 149 -13.65 -8.57 -5.48
N ARG A 150 -14.98 -8.47 -5.35
CA ARG A 150 -15.66 -7.35 -4.69
C ARG A 150 -16.01 -7.70 -3.26
N TYR A 151 -15.56 -6.88 -2.31
CA TYR A 151 -15.92 -7.03 -0.89
C TYR A 151 -17.41 -6.73 -0.66
N PHE A 152 -18.08 -7.55 0.15
CA PHE A 152 -19.44 -7.29 0.60
C PHE A 152 -19.51 -7.11 2.14
N PRO A 153 -20.17 -6.04 2.63
CA PRO A 153 -20.21 -5.75 4.07
C PRO A 153 -21.27 -6.58 4.83
N ASN A 154 -22.28 -7.11 4.15
CA ASN A 154 -23.39 -7.85 4.74
C ASN A 154 -23.04 -9.34 4.88
N PRO A 155 -23.00 -9.92 6.10
CA PRO A 155 -22.62 -11.31 6.28
C PRO A 155 -23.55 -12.29 5.54
N ARG A 156 -22.95 -13.16 4.72
CA ARG A 156 -23.62 -14.22 3.97
C ARG A 156 -23.29 -15.59 4.57
N MET A 157 -24.13 -16.59 4.28
CA MET A 157 -23.92 -17.95 4.77
C MET A 157 -22.90 -18.68 3.91
N PHE A 158 -21.89 -19.26 4.54
CA PHE A 158 -20.93 -20.19 3.94
C PHE A 158 -21.14 -21.56 4.57
N SER A 159 -21.22 -22.62 3.76
CA SER A 159 -21.60 -23.98 4.20
C SER A 159 -20.80 -24.47 5.41
N GLU A 160 -19.48 -24.39 5.35
CA GLU A 160 -18.57 -24.88 6.40
C GLU A 160 -18.10 -23.79 7.37
N TYR A 161 -18.36 -22.51 7.05
CA TYR A 161 -17.77 -21.36 7.74
C TYR A 161 -18.79 -20.45 8.43
N GLY A 162 -20.08 -20.76 8.32
CA GLY A 162 -21.17 -20.01 8.93
C GLY A 162 -21.40 -18.63 8.31
N ARG A 163 -22.03 -17.71 9.05
CA ARG A 163 -22.30 -16.35 8.55
C ARG A 163 -21.07 -15.46 8.65
N GLN A 164 -20.53 -15.05 7.50
CA GLN A 164 -19.34 -14.20 7.44
C GLN A 164 -19.43 -13.13 6.34
N LYS A 165 -18.68 -12.05 6.54
CA LYS A 165 -18.34 -11.12 5.45
C LYS A 165 -17.30 -11.77 4.54
N GLY A 166 -17.19 -11.28 3.31
CA GLY A 166 -16.27 -11.87 2.35
C GLY A 166 -16.24 -11.11 1.04
N TRP A 167 -15.83 -11.81 0.00
CA TRP A 167 -15.72 -11.27 -1.35
C TRP A 167 -16.52 -12.13 -2.30
N GLU A 168 -17.10 -11.50 -3.31
CA GLU A 168 -17.74 -12.16 -4.44
C GLU A 168 -16.96 -11.87 -5.71
N ARG A 169 -16.88 -12.84 -6.62
CA ARG A 169 -16.17 -12.68 -7.88
C ARG A 169 -16.88 -11.60 -8.71
N GLU A 170 -16.13 -10.65 -9.23
CA GLU A 170 -16.67 -9.68 -10.18
C GLU A 170 -17.01 -10.44 -11.47
N ASN A 171 -18.29 -10.47 -11.83
CA ASN A 171 -18.66 -10.97 -13.15
C ASN A 171 -18.03 -10.02 -14.19
N PRO A 172 -17.40 -10.53 -15.27
CA PRO A 172 -17.07 -9.67 -16.40
C PRO A 172 -18.39 -9.06 -16.86
N ALA A 173 -18.49 -7.73 -16.73
CA ALA A 173 -19.72 -7.03 -17.04
C ALA A 173 -20.10 -7.33 -18.50
N THR A 174 -21.27 -7.93 -18.70
CA THR A 174 -22.07 -7.66 -19.88
C THR A 174 -22.25 -6.16 -19.96
N ASP A 175 -21.62 -5.57 -20.96
CA ASP A 175 -21.84 -4.22 -21.44
C ASP A 175 -23.34 -3.95 -21.52
N SER A 176 -23.86 -3.07 -20.65
CA SER A 176 -25.26 -2.69 -20.66
C SER A 176 -25.43 -1.24 -20.21
N GLY A 177 -25.33 -0.35 -21.20
CA GLY A 177 -26.37 0.64 -21.51
C GLY A 177 -26.45 1.90 -20.65
N ASN A 178 -25.96 3.00 -21.23
CA ASN A 178 -26.26 4.43 -21.05
C ASN A 178 -27.08 4.91 -19.83
N PRO A 179 -26.66 6.04 -19.20
CA PRO A 179 -27.47 6.75 -18.23
C PRO A 179 -28.62 7.50 -18.92
N SER A 180 -29.86 7.16 -18.56
CA SER A 180 -31.03 8.00 -18.85
C SER A 180 -30.95 9.29 -18.03
N GLU A 181 -30.88 10.42 -18.73
CA GLU A 181 -31.18 11.75 -18.22
C GLU A 181 -32.50 11.75 -17.43
N LYS A 182 -32.49 12.33 -16.24
CA LYS A 182 -33.71 12.82 -15.60
C LYS A 182 -33.67 14.34 -15.55
N THR A 183 -34.41 14.92 -16.47
CA THR A 183 -35.03 16.24 -16.36
C THR A 183 -36.03 16.23 -15.19
N MET A 184 -35.84 17.12 -14.22
CA MET A 184 -36.88 17.98 -13.61
C MET A 184 -36.21 18.96 -12.64
#